data_AF-A0A967YDK5-F1
#
_entry.id   AF-A0A967YDK5-F1
#
_cell.length_a   1.000
_cell.length_b   1.000
_cell.length_c   1.000
_cell.angle_alpha   90.00
_cell.angle_beta   90.00
_cell.angle_gamma   90.00
#
_symmetry.space_group_name_H-M   'P 1'
#
loop_
_entity.id
_entity.type
_entity.pdbx_description
1 polymer ?
#
loop_
_entity_poly.entity_id
_entity_poly.type
_entity_poly.pdbx_seq_one_letter_code
_entity_poly.pdbx_strand_id
1 'polypeptide(L)' 'IRYDLPQSGQLKITIFDVLGRKVTTLVDGFKSASSEQKVLWTPRNRASGVYFVVMDALGEQHVRKILLVK' A
#
# COMPACT_ATOMS: atom_id res chain seq x y z
N ILE A 1 -2.82 -0.94 7.16
CA ILE A 1 -2.75 0.27 6.29
C ILE A 1 -4.18 0.69 5.96
N ARG A 2 -4.53 1.97 6.14
CA ARG A 2 -5.87 2.50 5.82
C ARG A 2 -5.82 3.34 4.55
N TYR A 3 -6.83 3.20 3.70
CA TYR A 3 -6.98 3.94 2.45
C TYR A 3 -8.46 4.21 2.16
N ASP A 4 -8.71 5.27 1.39
CA ASP A 4 -10.03 5.62 0.88
C ASP A 4 -10.00 5.50 -0.64
N LEU A 5 -11.10 5.00 -1.21
CA LEU A 5 -11.27 4.90 -2.65
C LEU A 5 -12.60 5.57 -3.02
N PRO A 6 -12.59 6.85 -3.46
CA PRO A 6 -13.81 7.62 -3.67
C PRO A 6 -14.65 7.13 -4.86
N GLN A 7 -14.04 6.42 -5.80
CA GLN A 7 -14.69 5.88 -7.00
C GLN A 7 -14.19 4.46 -7.29
N SER A 8 -15.08 3.60 -7.78
CA SER A 8 -14.72 2.24 -8.17
C SER A 8 -13.71 2.27 -9.31
N GLY A 9 -12.67 1.45 -9.24
CA GLY A 9 -11.61 1.49 -10.23
C GLY A 9 -10.50 0.47 -9.99
N GLN A 10 -9.53 0.47 -10.88
CA GLN A 10 -8.30 -0.29 -10.67
C GLN A 10 -7.54 0.30 -9.49
N LEU A 11 -7.20 -0.55 -8.52
CA LEU A 11 -6.42 -0.21 -7.35
C LEU A 11 -5.19 -1.11 -7.27
N LYS A 12 -4.03 -0.50 -7.07
CA LYS A 12 -2.80 -1.20 -6.75
C LYS A 12 -2.18 -0.63 -5.48
N ILE A 13 -1.87 -1.47 -4.50
CA ILE A 13 -1.17 -1.09 -3.28
C ILE A 13 0.10 -1.93 -3.17
N THR A 14 1.26 -1.28 -3.24
CA THR A 14 2.57 -1.94 -3.24
C THR A 14 3.45 -1.38 -2.13
N ILE A 15 4.20 -2.26 -1.47
CA ILE A 15 5.19 -1.90 -0.44
C ILE A 15 6.58 -1.94 -1.05
N PHE A 16 7.36 -0.89 -0.80
CA PHE A 16 8.76 -0.76 -1.20
C PHE A 16 9.64 -0.53 0.03
N ASP A 17 10.91 -0.92 -0.05
CA ASP A 17 11.91 -0.55 0.94
C ASP A 17 12.58 0.80 0.62
N VAL A 18 13.50 1.25 1.47
CA VAL A 18 14.21 2.53 1.30
C VAL A 18 15.04 2.64 0.03
N LEU A 19 15.39 1.52 -0.60
CA LEU A 19 16.15 1.48 -1.84
C LEU A 19 15.22 1.44 -3.07
N GLY A 20 13.90 1.57 -2.86
CA GLY A 20 12.91 1.47 -3.93
C GLY A 20 12.68 0.04 -4.43
N ARG A 21 13.16 -0.99 -3.73
CA ARG A 21 12.91 -2.38 -4.13
C ARG A 21 11.51 -2.78 -3.72
N LYS A 22 10.76 -3.37 -4.65
CA LYS A 22 9.42 -3.90 -4.38
C LYS A 22 9.52 -5.05 -3.37
N VAL A 23 8.86 -4.88 -2.22
CA VAL A 23 8.78 -5.88 -1.16
C VAL A 23 7.60 -6.83 -1.38
N THR A 24 6.41 -6.27 -1.64
CA THR A 24 5.19 -7.04 -1.92
C THR A 24 4.10 -6.14 -2.50
N THR A 25 3.10 -6.73 -3.14
CA THR A 25 1.86 -6.06 -3.55
C THR A 25 0.72 -6.61 -2.71
N LEU A 26 0.02 -5.72 -2.00
CA LEU A 26 -1.06 -6.07 -1.07
C LEU A 26 -2.42 -6.14 -1.76
N VAL A 27 -2.60 -5.30 -2.78
CA VAL A 27 -3.81 -5.24 -3.61
C VAL A 27 -3.36 -5.01 -5.05
N ASP A 28 -3.92 -5.78 -5.99
CA ASP A 28 -3.83 -5.52 -7.43
C ASP A 28 -5.14 -6.00 -8.07
N GLY A 29 -6.00 -5.06 -8.45
CA GLY A 29 -7.28 -5.39 -9.08
C GLY A 29 -8.33 -4.30 -8.97
N PHE A 30 -9.47 -4.57 -9.58
CA PHE A 30 -10.63 -3.68 -9.51
C PHE A 30 -11.26 -3.73 -8.11
N LYS A 31 -11.55 -2.56 -7.53
CA LYS A 31 -12.22 -2.41 -6.23
C LYS A 31 -13.38 -1.43 -6.34
N SER A 32 -14.44 -1.70 -5.57
CA SER A 32 -15.57 -0.80 -5.43
C SER A 32 -15.21 0.42 -4.58
N ALA A 33 -15.87 1.55 -4.86
CA ALA A 33 -15.76 2.75 -4.04
C ALA A 33 -16.08 2.45 -2.57
N SER A 34 -15.25 2.97 -1.66
CA SER A 34 -15.47 2.86 -0.22
C SER A 34 -14.60 3.88 0.53
N SER A 35 -15.23 4.52 1.52
CA SER A 35 -14.53 5.23 2.59
C SER A 35 -14.06 4.22 3.65
N GLU A 36 -12.83 4.37 4.12
CA GLU A 36 -12.22 3.65 5.25
C GLU A 36 -11.94 2.15 5.07
N GLN A 37 -11.22 1.78 4.02
CA GLN A 37 -10.74 0.42 3.84
C GLN A 37 -9.44 0.15 4.58
N LYS A 38 -9.22 -1.12 4.96
CA LYS A 38 -8.01 -1.56 5.65
C LYS A 38 -7.39 -2.75 4.93
N VAL A 39 -6.09 -2.68 4.68
CA VAL A 39 -5.28 -3.83 4.25
C VAL A 39 -4.24 -4.15 5.31
N LEU A 40 -4.17 -5.42 5.70
CA LEU A 40 -3.19 -5.92 6.64
C LEU A 40 -1.90 -6.24 5.89
N TRP A 41 -0.78 -5.72 6.40
CA TRP A 41 0.54 -6.12 5.96
C TRP A 41 1.24 -6.81 7.11
N THR A 42 1.56 -8.09 6.93
CA THR A 42 2.29 -8.91 7.91
C THR A 42 3.67 -9.24 7.34
N PRO A 43 4.68 -8.39 7.57
CA PRO A 43 6.02 -8.61 7.04
C PRO A 43 6.69 -9.81 7.73
N ARG A 44 6.75 -10.95 7.04
CA ARG A 44 7.52 -12.12 7.50
C ARG A 44 9.00 -11.95 7.11
N ASN A 45 9.91 -12.14 8.07
CA ASN A 45 11.37 -12.06 7.85
C ASN A 45 11.81 -10.75 7.18
N ARG A 46 11.36 -9.60 7.71
CA ARG A 46 11.82 -8.28 7.27
C ARG A 46 12.42 -7.52 8.44
N ALA A 47 13.49 -6.77 8.16
CA ALA A 47 14.15 -5.94 9.15
C ALA A 47 13.25 -4.76 9.54
N SER A 48 13.33 -4.35 10.81
CA SER A 48 12.81 -3.06 11.25
C SER A 48 13.44 -1.95 10.41
N GLY A 49 12.64 -0.94 10.05
CA GLY A 49 13.12 0.12 9.17
C GLY A 49 11.99 0.84 8.46
N VAL A 50 12.39 1.77 7.59
CA VAL A 50 11.45 2.57 6.81
C VAL A 50 10.99 1.79 5.57
N TYR A 51 9.70 1.86 5.29
CA TYR A 51 9.09 1.34 4.07
C TYR A 51 8.15 2.39 3.48
N PHE A 52 7.85 2.23 2.20
CA PHE A 52 6.92 3.09 1.47
C PHE A 52 5.74 2.28 0.98
N VAL A 53 4.54 2.72 1.33
CA VAL A 53 3.29 2.24 0.75
C VAL A 53 2.96 3.14 -0.43
N VAL A 54 2.88 2.56 -1.62
CA VAL A 54 2.47 3.25 -2.84
C VAL A 54 1.10 2.73 -3.22
N MET A 55 0.15 3.64 -3.36
CA MET A 55 -1.21 3.37 -3.83
C MET A 55 -1.41 4.06 -5.17
N ASP A 56 -1.68 3.28 -6.20
CA ASP A 56 -2.04 3.76 -7.53
C ASP A 56 -3.54 3.51 -7.74
N ALA A 57 -4.32 4.57 -7.94
CA ALA A 57 -5.75 4.49 -8.19
C ALA A 57 -6.26 5.76 -8.89
N LEU A 58 -7.23 5.61 -9.79
CA LEU A 58 -7.92 6.75 -10.43
C LEU A 58 -6.98 7.75 -11.14
N GLY A 59 -5.83 7.26 -11.64
CA GLY A 59 -4.81 8.11 -12.28
C GLY A 59 -3.92 8.88 -11.30
N GLU A 60 -4.11 8.71 -10.00
CA GLU A 60 -3.28 9.30 -8.95
C GLU A 60 -2.40 8.27 -8.28
N GLN A 61 -1.23 8.74 -7.81
CA GLN A 61 -0.33 7.97 -6.98
C GLN A 61 -0.19 8.64 -5.61
N HIS A 62 -0.43 7.85 -4.57
CA HIS A 62 -0.33 8.28 -3.17
C HIS A 62 0.77 7.48 -2.49
N VAL A 63 1.76 8.18 -1.92
CA VAL A 63 2.89 7.55 -1.23
C VAL A 63 2.86 7.86 0.26
N ARG A 64 2.95 6.82 1.09
CA ARG A 64 3.01 6.94 2.55
C ARG A 64 4.24 6.24 3.09
N LYS A 65 5.09 7.00 3.78
CA LYS A 65 6.21 6.46 4.58
C LYS A 65 5.66 5.80 5.84
N ILE A 66 6.14 4.60 6.16
CA ILE A 66 5.83 3.88 7.40
C ILE A 66 7.12 3.37 8.04
N LEU A 67 7.10 3.23 9.36
CA LEU A 67 8.17 2.59 10.13
C LEU A 67 7.70 1.19 10.55
N LEU A 68 8.43 0.17 10.12
CA LEU A 68 8.28 -1.17 10.67
C LEU A 68 9.13 -1.25 11.95
N VAL A 69 8.46 -1.47 13.07
CA VAL A 69 9.07 -1.75 14.36
C VAL A 69 8.74 -3.20 14.72
N LYS A 70 9.69 -3.89 15.35
CA LYS A 70 9.51 -5.27 15.82
C LYS A 70 8.96 -5.28 17.23
#